data_AF-A0A949P5F2-F1
#
_entry.id   AF-A0A949P5F2-F1
#
_cell.length_a   1.000
_cell.length_b   1.000
_cell.length_c   1.000
_cell.angle_alpha   90.00
_cell.angle_beta   90.00
_cell.angle_gamma   90.00
#
_symmetry.space_group_name_H-M   'P 1'
#
loop_
_entity.id
_entity.type
_entity.pdbx_description
1 polymer ?
#
loop_
_entity_poly.entity_id
_entity_poly.type
_entity_poly.pdbx_seq_one_letter_code
_entity_poly.pdbx_strand_id
1 'polypeptide(L)'
;IGFDEAALWELARGANGSMRDALSLTDQAIAYGNGTLRTDEVRTMLGTVDRSAVLVLLQRLAEGNAEALLQAVSQLSEQCPDYNDILAELITLLHRLTIAQAVPGYKDDNEEASTEADVLARLAGELTAEDVQLFYQVALMGRKDMPYVPDARRGLEMVLLRMLLFRPHSMGGGSSSVNPGSSEQATAKGLQSARENLGLKATTGAGETVKKKLICPPSAKNGNQNTPVEGLPVAGRQSIEATAQSRAADQIRPQALASAEDQISAESTQWDQLLPHLALSGAALNLARNCSKNEPAESEDTYHFIIDKQHTILLQPAREAMIKQALVDYIGRPVRFKIEVGESATNTPQQLQDKQQRQQQASAEQSIIENPGIKALIDQFDARIEAGSIKPRLLH
;
A
#
# COMPACT_ATOMS: atom_id res chain seq x y z
N ILE A 1 32.05 -13.34 27.18
CA ILE A 1 30.80 -13.69 26.45
C ILE A 1 31.27 -14.35 25.16
N GLY A 2 30.91 -15.61 24.92
CA GLY A 2 31.21 -16.25 23.64
C GLY A 2 30.23 -15.72 22.58
N PHE A 3 30.72 -15.36 21.41
CA PHE A 3 29.89 -14.82 20.34
C PHE A 3 30.33 -15.34 18.97
N ASP A 4 29.36 -15.52 18.09
CA ASP A 4 29.57 -15.73 16.66
C ASP A 4 29.64 -14.37 15.96
N GLU A 5 30.61 -14.17 15.09
CA GLU A 5 30.77 -12.88 14.39
C GLU A 5 29.56 -12.57 13.49
N ALA A 6 28.96 -13.58 12.86
CA ALA A 6 27.73 -13.41 12.09
C ALA A 6 26.55 -12.92 12.95
N ALA A 7 26.49 -13.26 14.25
CA ALA A 7 25.45 -12.76 15.16
C ALA A 7 25.57 -11.24 15.40
N LEU A 8 26.79 -10.71 15.45
CA LEU A 8 27.03 -9.27 15.58
C LEU A 8 26.48 -8.51 14.38
N TRP A 9 26.65 -9.06 13.18
CA TRP A 9 26.13 -8.48 11.95
C TRP A 9 24.60 -8.46 11.91
N GLU A 10 23.93 -9.52 12.38
CA GLU A 10 22.46 -9.54 12.47
C GLU A 10 21.94 -8.50 13.46
N LEU A 11 22.60 -8.32 14.62
CA LEU A 11 22.25 -7.30 15.60
C LEU A 11 22.45 -5.87 15.06
N ALA A 12 23.59 -5.63 14.40
CA ALA A 12 23.88 -4.33 13.79
C ALA A 12 22.85 -3.97 12.71
N ARG A 13 22.41 -4.95 11.92
CA ARG A 13 21.38 -4.78 10.91
C ARG A 13 20.00 -4.54 11.53
N GLY A 14 19.61 -5.35 12.52
CA GLY A 14 18.36 -5.18 13.25
C GLY A 14 18.24 -3.81 13.95
N ALA A 15 19.38 -3.22 14.33
CA ALA A 15 19.44 -1.90 14.95
C ALA A 15 19.27 -0.72 13.97
N ASN A 16 19.26 -0.95 12.66
CA ASN A 16 19.04 0.08 11.62
C ASN A 16 19.86 1.39 11.82
N GLY A 17 21.12 1.26 12.26
CA GLY A 17 22.03 2.40 12.47
C GLY A 17 21.82 3.17 13.77
N SER A 18 20.89 2.76 14.64
CA SER A 18 20.70 3.34 15.96
C SER A 18 21.59 2.63 16.99
N MET A 19 22.56 3.35 17.56
CA MET A 19 23.44 2.81 18.61
C MET A 19 22.66 2.38 19.86
N ARG A 20 21.56 3.08 20.16
CA ARG A 20 20.69 2.75 21.29
C ARG A 20 19.98 1.41 21.07
N ASP A 21 19.46 1.20 19.87
CA ASP A 21 18.75 -0.03 19.54
C ASP A 21 19.74 -1.18 19.43
N ALA A 22 20.94 -0.96 18.90
CA ALA A 22 22.01 -1.96 18.89
C ALA A 22 22.35 -2.45 20.30
N LEU A 23 22.51 -1.53 21.25
CA LEU A 23 22.82 -1.88 22.63
C LEU A 23 21.64 -2.60 23.30
N SER A 24 20.40 -2.13 23.07
CA SER A 24 19.19 -2.78 23.58
C SER A 24 18.97 -4.18 23.01
N LEU A 25 19.21 -4.39 21.71
CA LEU A 25 19.10 -5.70 21.05
C LEU A 25 20.21 -6.65 21.52
N THR A 26 21.41 -6.11 21.78
CA THR A 26 22.51 -6.90 22.33
C THR A 26 22.18 -7.39 23.74
N ASP A 27 21.64 -6.53 24.60
CA ASP A 27 21.21 -6.93 25.95
C ASP A 27 20.11 -8.00 25.91
N GLN A 28 19.14 -7.85 25.00
CA GLN A 28 18.10 -8.86 24.77
C GLN A 28 18.69 -10.19 24.29
N ALA A 29 19.63 -10.14 23.34
CA ALA A 29 20.28 -11.33 22.82
C ALA A 29 21.12 -12.07 23.87
N ILE A 30 21.83 -11.33 24.75
CA ILE A 30 22.57 -11.92 25.86
C ILE A 30 21.61 -12.61 26.84
N ALA A 31 20.47 -11.99 27.14
CA ALA A 31 19.44 -12.56 28.00
C ALA A 31 18.78 -13.80 27.38
N TYR A 32 18.55 -13.79 26.07
CA TYR A 32 17.93 -14.90 25.32
C TYR A 32 18.89 -16.09 25.18
N GLY A 33 20.15 -15.84 24.83
CA GLY A 33 21.19 -16.86 24.60
C GLY A 33 21.95 -17.32 25.85
N ASN A 34 21.40 -17.10 27.05
CA ASN A 34 21.99 -17.48 28.34
C ASN A 34 23.48 -17.08 28.51
N GLY A 35 23.85 -15.89 28.00
CA GLY A 35 25.23 -15.38 28.09
C GLY A 35 26.15 -15.74 26.92
N THR A 36 25.64 -16.37 25.86
CA THR A 36 26.34 -16.56 24.57
C THR A 36 25.53 -15.98 23.41
N LEU A 37 26.20 -15.40 22.41
CA LEU A 37 25.56 -14.82 21.22
C LEU A 37 25.75 -15.75 20.03
N ARG A 38 24.78 -16.64 19.79
CA ARG A 38 24.78 -17.54 18.63
C ARG A 38 23.92 -16.99 17.50
N THR A 39 24.34 -17.19 16.25
CA THR A 39 23.63 -16.64 15.09
C THR A 39 22.19 -17.15 14.99
N ASP A 40 21.94 -18.44 15.18
CA ASP A 40 20.59 -19.02 15.08
C ASP A 40 19.64 -18.49 16.15
N GLU A 41 20.16 -18.29 17.38
CA GLU A 41 19.40 -17.75 18.51
C GLU A 41 19.04 -16.28 18.29
N VAL A 42 20.01 -15.48 17.83
CA VAL A 42 19.79 -14.06 17.49
C VAL A 42 18.79 -13.91 16.34
N ARG A 43 18.87 -14.75 15.31
CA ARG A 43 17.89 -14.75 14.20
C ARG A 43 16.49 -15.09 14.67
N THR A 44 16.38 -16.13 15.49
CA THR A 44 15.09 -16.53 16.09
C THR A 44 14.51 -15.40 16.95
N MET A 45 15.35 -14.73 17.74
CA MET A 45 14.95 -13.60 18.58
C MET A 45 14.48 -12.39 17.74
N LEU A 46 15.23 -12.03 16.70
CA LEU A 46 14.91 -10.88 15.85
C LEU A 46 13.77 -11.17 14.86
N GLY A 47 13.40 -12.45 14.67
CA GLY A 47 12.47 -12.87 13.64
C GLY A 47 13.02 -12.62 12.23
N THR A 48 14.34 -12.55 12.07
CA THR A 48 14.97 -12.24 10.77
C THR A 48 15.01 -13.48 9.88
N VAL A 49 14.89 -13.24 8.58
CA VAL A 49 14.86 -14.28 7.55
C VAL A 49 16.22 -14.97 7.46
N ASP A 50 16.20 -16.30 7.34
CA ASP A 50 17.43 -17.05 7.09
C ASP A 50 18.00 -16.74 5.69
N ARG A 51 19.19 -16.14 5.67
CA ARG A 51 19.90 -15.75 4.45
C ARG A 51 20.15 -16.92 3.49
N SER A 52 20.40 -18.13 4.02
CA SER A 52 20.56 -19.31 3.17
C SER A 52 19.30 -19.62 2.37
N ALA A 53 18.12 -19.41 2.94
CA ALA A 53 16.86 -19.65 2.25
C ALA A 53 16.64 -18.66 1.10
N VAL A 54 17.01 -17.38 1.28
CA VAL A 54 16.95 -16.36 0.21
C VAL A 54 17.95 -16.66 -0.90
N LEU A 55 19.14 -17.14 -0.54
CA LEU A 55 20.16 -17.56 -1.49
C LEU A 55 19.69 -18.79 -2.31
N VAL A 56 18.95 -19.72 -1.71
CA VAL A 56 18.29 -20.82 -2.45
C VAL A 56 17.28 -20.26 -3.45
N LEU A 57 16.46 -19.27 -3.09
CA LEU A 57 15.54 -18.63 -4.04
C LEU A 57 16.28 -18.03 -5.24
N LEU A 58 17.38 -17.34 -4.99
CA LEU A 58 18.21 -16.75 -6.05
C LEU A 58 18.81 -17.82 -6.97
N GLN A 59 19.24 -18.95 -6.43
CA GLN A 59 19.69 -20.10 -7.23
C GLN A 59 18.57 -20.65 -8.11
N ARG A 60 17.36 -20.83 -7.57
CA ARG A 60 16.20 -21.30 -8.37
C ARG A 60 15.79 -20.31 -9.46
N LEU A 61 15.93 -19.01 -9.20
CA LEU A 61 15.76 -17.96 -10.21
C LEU A 61 16.81 -18.07 -11.33
N ALA A 62 18.07 -18.33 -10.99
CA ALA A 62 19.13 -18.52 -11.97
C ALA A 62 18.86 -19.74 -12.87
N GLU A 63 18.48 -20.87 -12.27
CA GLU A 63 18.11 -22.11 -12.98
C GLU A 63 16.91 -21.93 -13.92
N GLY A 64 16.07 -20.90 -13.73
CA GLY A 64 14.87 -20.68 -14.53
C GLY A 64 13.74 -21.67 -14.25
N ASN A 65 13.85 -22.49 -13.20
CA ASN A 65 12.88 -23.53 -12.88
C ASN A 65 11.77 -22.97 -11.96
N ALA A 66 10.64 -22.62 -12.56
CA ALA A 66 9.49 -22.08 -11.82
C ALA A 66 8.88 -23.08 -10.82
N GLU A 67 8.90 -24.38 -11.12
CA GLU A 67 8.38 -25.39 -10.20
C GLU A 67 9.25 -25.48 -8.94
N ALA A 68 10.56 -25.59 -9.11
CA ALA A 68 11.51 -25.63 -8.00
C ALA A 68 11.49 -24.32 -7.19
N LEU A 69 11.29 -23.18 -7.86
CA LEU A 69 11.16 -21.88 -7.21
C LEU A 69 9.90 -21.78 -6.34
N LEU A 70 8.74 -22.20 -6.84
CA LEU A 70 7.49 -22.20 -6.06
C LEU A 70 7.53 -23.22 -4.92
N GLN A 71 8.21 -24.35 -5.09
CA GLN A 71 8.47 -25.29 -4.00
C GLN A 71 9.33 -24.66 -2.90
N ALA A 72 10.40 -23.94 -3.26
CA ALA A 72 11.23 -23.22 -2.30
C ALA A 72 10.45 -22.14 -1.53
N VAL A 73 9.56 -21.40 -2.20
CA VAL A 73 8.64 -20.45 -1.53
C VAL A 73 7.69 -21.18 -0.57
N SER A 74 7.20 -22.36 -0.94
CA SER A 74 6.34 -23.15 -0.06
C SER A 74 7.07 -23.59 1.21
N GLN A 75 8.30 -24.08 1.09
CA GLN A 75 9.13 -24.46 2.24
C GLN A 75 9.44 -23.26 3.14
N LEU A 76 9.78 -22.12 2.54
CA LEU A 76 10.03 -20.88 3.25
C LEU A 76 8.79 -20.43 4.05
N SER A 77 7.59 -20.61 3.50
CA SER A 77 6.33 -20.19 4.12
C SER A 77 5.96 -20.98 5.39
N GLU A 78 6.48 -22.19 5.55
CA GLU A 78 6.28 -23.02 6.75
C GLU A 78 6.89 -22.39 8.01
N GLN A 79 7.88 -21.51 7.84
CA GLN A 79 8.58 -20.84 8.93
C GLN A 79 7.99 -19.45 9.25
N CYS A 80 6.81 -19.13 8.69
CA CYS A 80 6.12 -17.83 8.83
C CYS A 80 7.03 -16.59 8.64
N PRO A 81 7.67 -16.43 7.47
CA PRO A 81 8.62 -15.36 7.23
C PRO A 81 7.93 -14.02 6.91
N ASP A 82 8.62 -12.91 7.19
CA ASP A 82 8.26 -11.60 6.64
C ASP A 82 8.73 -11.50 5.18
N TYR A 83 7.79 -11.40 4.25
CA TYR A 83 8.06 -11.33 2.81
C TYR A 83 8.70 -10.02 2.37
N ASN A 84 8.52 -8.91 3.10
CA ASN A 84 9.27 -7.68 2.83
C ASN A 84 10.75 -7.87 3.13
N ASP A 85 11.08 -8.57 4.21
CA ASP A 85 12.46 -8.83 4.59
C ASP A 85 13.12 -9.83 3.64
N ILE A 86 12.39 -10.84 3.16
CA ILE A 86 12.85 -11.74 2.09
C ILE A 86 13.22 -10.91 0.84
N LEU A 87 12.34 -9.99 0.43
CA LEU A 87 12.60 -9.15 -0.74
C LEU A 87 13.76 -8.17 -0.49
N ALA A 88 13.88 -7.62 0.73
CA ALA A 88 15.00 -6.76 1.10
C ALA A 88 16.33 -7.51 1.03
N GLU A 89 16.39 -8.74 1.53
CA GLU A 89 17.59 -9.56 1.47
C GLU A 89 17.91 -9.98 0.03
N LEU A 90 16.89 -10.33 -0.77
CA LEU A 90 17.08 -10.64 -2.19
C LEU A 90 17.65 -9.44 -2.96
N ILE A 91 17.17 -8.22 -2.69
CA ILE A 91 17.70 -6.97 -3.25
C ILE A 91 19.19 -6.81 -2.88
N THR A 92 19.55 -7.07 -1.62
CA THR A 92 20.94 -7.01 -1.15
C THR A 92 21.84 -8.02 -1.89
N LEU A 93 21.38 -9.26 -2.08
CA LEU A 93 22.12 -10.28 -2.82
C LEU A 93 22.29 -9.90 -4.31
N LEU A 94 21.22 -9.40 -4.95
CA LEU A 94 21.27 -8.94 -6.33
C LEU A 94 22.21 -7.73 -6.51
N HIS A 95 22.27 -6.84 -5.52
CA HIS A 95 23.22 -5.74 -5.51
C HIS A 95 24.67 -6.23 -5.43
N ARG A 96 24.98 -7.17 -4.52
CA ARG A 96 26.30 -7.80 -4.43
C ARG A 96 26.68 -8.51 -5.72
N LEU A 97 25.73 -9.21 -6.33
CA LEU A 97 25.91 -9.86 -7.63
C LEU A 97 26.26 -8.84 -8.73
N THR A 98 25.57 -7.70 -8.73
CA THR A 98 25.87 -6.59 -9.66
C THR A 98 27.29 -6.07 -9.46
N ILE A 99 27.72 -5.87 -8.22
CA ILE A 99 29.09 -5.42 -7.92
C ILE A 99 30.10 -6.47 -8.39
N ALA A 100 29.86 -7.75 -8.10
CA ALA A 100 30.75 -8.85 -8.53
C ALA A 100 30.90 -8.92 -10.06
N GLN A 101 29.85 -8.61 -10.82
CA GLN A 101 29.91 -8.53 -12.29
C GLN A 101 30.59 -7.26 -12.79
N ALA A 102 30.34 -6.11 -12.17
CA ALA A 102 30.85 -4.81 -12.62
C ALA A 102 32.31 -4.56 -12.24
N VAL A 103 32.76 -5.10 -11.11
CA VAL A 103 34.10 -4.87 -10.55
C VAL A 103 34.74 -6.21 -10.17
N PRO A 104 35.37 -6.91 -11.15
CA PRO A 104 36.04 -8.17 -10.89
C PRO A 104 37.15 -8.01 -9.84
N GLY A 105 37.11 -8.81 -8.78
CA GLY A 105 38.08 -8.77 -7.68
C GLY A 105 37.73 -7.80 -6.54
N TYR A 106 36.57 -7.13 -6.58
CA TYR A 106 36.01 -6.49 -5.39
C TYR A 106 35.73 -7.56 -4.34
N LYS A 107 36.29 -7.39 -3.15
CA LYS A 107 35.96 -8.16 -1.96
C LYS A 107 35.34 -7.18 -0.99
N ASP A 108 34.12 -7.44 -0.56
CA ASP A 108 33.52 -6.67 0.52
C ASP A 108 34.36 -6.92 1.80
N ASP A 109 34.53 -5.89 2.63
CA ASP A 109 35.27 -6.01 3.90
C ASP A 109 34.63 -7.05 4.84
N ASN A 110 33.37 -7.41 4.56
CA ASN A 110 32.55 -8.38 5.28
C ASN A 110 32.64 -9.83 4.74
N GLU A 111 33.40 -10.05 3.66
CA GLU A 111 33.51 -11.35 2.99
C GLU A 111 34.84 -12.04 3.32
N GLU A 112 34.96 -12.55 4.55
CA GLU A 112 35.82 -13.71 4.76
C GLU A 112 35.25 -14.91 3.99
N ALA A 113 36.14 -15.83 3.57
CA ALA A 113 35.87 -16.97 2.69
C ALA A 113 34.66 -17.80 3.17
N SER A 114 33.48 -17.44 2.68
CA SER A 114 32.20 -18.01 3.06
C SER A 114 31.61 -18.75 1.88
N THR A 115 30.91 -19.85 2.16
CA THR A 115 30.18 -20.65 1.16
C THR A 115 29.23 -19.78 0.31
N GLU A 116 28.74 -18.68 0.87
CA GLU A 116 27.90 -17.70 0.18
C GLU A 116 28.64 -16.93 -0.91
N ALA A 117 29.87 -16.46 -0.63
CA ALA A 117 30.68 -15.74 -1.62
C ALA A 117 30.99 -16.62 -2.84
N ASP A 118 31.29 -17.90 -2.62
CA ASP A 118 31.53 -18.87 -3.70
C ASP A 118 30.27 -19.08 -4.55
N VAL A 119 29.09 -19.17 -3.91
CA VAL A 119 27.81 -19.28 -4.64
C VAL A 119 27.53 -18.03 -5.45
N LEU A 120 27.73 -16.84 -4.88
CA LEU A 120 27.50 -15.58 -5.59
C LEU A 120 28.45 -15.42 -6.77
N ALA A 121 29.72 -15.78 -6.61
CA ALA A 121 30.69 -15.78 -7.70
C ALA A 121 30.28 -16.73 -8.84
N ARG A 122 29.76 -17.92 -8.50
CA ARG A 122 29.20 -18.84 -9.50
C ARG A 122 28.00 -18.23 -10.22
N LEU A 123 27.03 -17.70 -9.46
CA LEU A 123 25.82 -17.07 -10.02
C LEU A 123 26.15 -15.85 -10.90
N ALA A 124 27.22 -15.12 -10.59
CA ALA A 124 27.67 -13.96 -11.37
C ALA A 124 28.09 -14.36 -12.79
N GLY A 125 28.60 -15.59 -12.97
CA GLY A 125 28.94 -16.17 -14.26
C GLY A 125 27.76 -16.83 -14.99
N GLU A 126 26.73 -17.28 -14.26
CA GLU A 126 25.54 -17.93 -14.84
C GLU A 126 24.50 -16.92 -15.33
N LEU A 127 24.31 -15.81 -14.60
CA LEU A 127 23.33 -14.78 -14.93
C LEU A 127 23.92 -13.69 -15.84
N THR A 128 23.15 -13.22 -16.81
CA THR A 128 23.56 -12.05 -17.60
C THR A 128 23.40 -10.77 -16.76
N ALA A 129 24.20 -9.73 -17.05
CA ALA A 129 24.06 -8.45 -16.36
C ALA A 129 22.66 -7.82 -16.53
N GLU A 130 22.03 -8.05 -17.69
CA GLU A 130 20.66 -7.61 -17.98
C GLU A 130 19.63 -8.31 -17.07
N ASP A 131 19.77 -9.63 -16.89
CA ASP A 131 18.90 -10.39 -15.98
C ASP A 131 19.05 -9.92 -14.53
N VAL A 132 20.28 -9.70 -14.06
CA VAL A 132 20.53 -9.24 -12.69
C VAL A 132 19.89 -7.87 -12.44
N GLN A 133 20.03 -6.93 -13.39
CA GLN A 133 19.39 -5.61 -13.29
C GLN A 133 17.87 -5.69 -13.35
N LEU A 134 17.31 -6.53 -14.24
CA LEU A 134 15.87 -6.77 -14.29
C LEU A 134 15.36 -7.31 -12.95
N PHE A 135 16.02 -8.33 -12.41
CA PHE A 135 15.65 -8.95 -11.15
C PHE A 135 15.67 -7.93 -10.01
N TYR A 136 16.72 -7.12 -9.95
CA TYR A 136 16.85 -6.06 -8.96
C TYR A 136 15.68 -5.06 -9.05
N GLN A 137 15.34 -4.62 -10.26
CA GLN A 137 14.24 -3.68 -10.48
C GLN A 137 12.87 -4.28 -10.13
N VAL A 138 12.61 -5.53 -10.53
CA VAL A 138 11.37 -6.24 -10.22
C VAL A 138 11.23 -6.48 -8.72
N ALA A 139 12.33 -6.79 -8.01
CA ALA A 139 12.35 -6.96 -6.56
C ALA A 139 12.00 -5.64 -5.83
N LEU A 140 12.61 -4.52 -6.23
CA LEU A 140 12.32 -3.20 -5.68
C LEU A 140 10.84 -2.82 -5.85
N MET A 141 10.31 -3.04 -7.04
CA MET A 141 8.90 -2.76 -7.33
C MET A 141 7.97 -3.68 -6.53
N GLY A 142 8.31 -4.97 -6.45
CA GLY A 142 7.61 -5.94 -5.63
C GLY A 142 7.55 -5.55 -4.15
N ARG A 143 8.68 -5.11 -3.58
CA ARG A 143 8.74 -4.68 -2.18
C ARG A 143 7.88 -3.45 -1.92
N LYS A 144 7.89 -2.48 -2.83
CA LYS A 144 7.03 -1.30 -2.77
C LYS A 144 5.54 -1.65 -2.84
N ASP A 145 5.19 -2.63 -3.66
CA ASP A 145 3.80 -3.04 -3.90
C ASP A 145 3.27 -4.01 -2.83
N MET A 146 4.17 -4.58 -2.02
CA MET A 146 3.88 -5.61 -1.01
C MET A 146 2.71 -5.26 -0.06
N PRO A 147 2.58 -4.02 0.46
CA PRO A 147 1.48 -3.65 1.34
C PRO A 147 0.09 -3.64 0.68
N TYR A 148 0.03 -3.63 -0.65
CA TYR A 148 -1.21 -3.57 -1.41
C TYR A 148 -1.68 -4.95 -1.90
N VAL A 149 -0.86 -6.00 -1.73
CA VAL A 149 -1.20 -7.35 -2.16
C VAL A 149 -2.16 -7.97 -1.13
N PRO A 150 -3.27 -8.61 -1.56
CA PRO A 150 -4.24 -9.21 -0.65
C PRO A 150 -3.69 -10.43 0.12
N ASP A 151 -2.69 -11.12 -0.43
CA ASP A 151 -2.01 -12.26 0.20
C ASP A 151 -0.50 -12.12 -0.03
N ALA A 152 0.27 -12.03 1.06
CA ALA A 152 1.68 -11.65 0.99
C ALA A 152 2.54 -12.73 0.32
N ARG A 153 2.23 -14.01 0.56
CA ARG A 153 2.89 -15.14 -0.08
C ARG A 153 2.70 -15.10 -1.60
N ARG A 154 1.46 -14.95 -2.07
CA ARG A 154 1.13 -14.81 -3.49
C ARG A 154 1.78 -13.57 -4.10
N GLY A 155 1.94 -12.50 -3.33
CA GLY A 155 2.71 -11.33 -3.76
C GLY A 155 4.16 -11.67 -4.08
N LEU A 156 4.84 -12.37 -3.19
CA LEU A 156 6.19 -12.87 -3.43
C LEU A 156 6.23 -13.81 -4.65
N GLU A 157 5.33 -14.79 -4.73
CA GLU A 157 5.24 -15.72 -5.87
C GLU A 157 5.09 -14.95 -7.20
N MET A 158 4.23 -13.93 -7.25
CA MET A 158 4.05 -13.11 -8.44
C MET A 158 5.28 -12.27 -8.80
N VAL A 159 5.99 -11.73 -7.80
CA VAL A 159 7.24 -10.99 -8.03
C VAL A 159 8.31 -11.91 -8.62
N LEU A 160 8.48 -13.10 -8.05
CA LEU A 160 9.44 -14.11 -8.51
C LEU A 160 9.10 -14.65 -9.91
N LEU A 161 7.82 -14.93 -10.18
CA LEU A 161 7.37 -15.33 -11.51
C LEU A 161 7.60 -14.23 -12.55
N ARG A 162 7.38 -12.95 -12.19
CA ARG A 162 7.69 -11.82 -13.08
C ARG A 162 9.17 -11.79 -13.45
N MET A 163 10.07 -12.07 -12.51
CA MET A 163 11.50 -12.17 -12.81
C MET A 163 11.78 -13.22 -13.88
N LEU A 164 11.24 -14.44 -13.73
CA LEU A 164 11.40 -15.51 -14.72
C LEU A 164 10.78 -15.17 -16.08
N LEU A 165 9.59 -14.56 -16.06
CA LEU A 165 8.79 -14.29 -17.25
C LEU A 165 9.35 -13.17 -18.13
N PHE A 166 9.91 -12.13 -17.51
CA PHE A 166 10.36 -10.92 -18.20
C PHE A 166 11.85 -10.91 -18.54
N ARG A 167 12.53 -12.05 -18.46
CA ARG A 167 13.93 -12.17 -18.91
C ARG A 167 14.06 -11.71 -20.37
N PRO A 168 14.96 -10.75 -20.66
CA PRO A 168 15.22 -10.34 -22.02
C PRO A 168 15.83 -11.52 -22.78
N HIS A 169 15.10 -12.10 -23.72
CA HIS A 169 15.71 -13.01 -24.66
C HIS A 169 16.64 -12.19 -25.56
N SER A 170 17.88 -12.66 -25.74
CA SER A 170 18.78 -12.09 -26.73
C SER A 170 18.03 -12.01 -28.06
N MET A 171 17.87 -10.80 -28.58
CA MET A 171 17.19 -10.53 -29.83
C MET A 171 18.09 -10.95 -31.00
N GLY A 172 18.38 -12.24 -31.08
CA GLY A 172 19.19 -12.89 -32.09
C GLY A 172 18.34 -13.84 -32.93
N GLY A 173 17.91 -13.38 -34.11
CA GLY A 173 17.44 -14.24 -35.19
C GLY A 173 15.95 -14.13 -35.53
N GLY A 174 15.60 -13.16 -36.36
CA GLY A 174 14.30 -13.15 -37.05
C GLY A 174 13.89 -11.75 -37.47
N SER A 175 14.38 -11.29 -38.61
CA SER A 175 13.83 -10.08 -39.23
C SER A 175 12.34 -10.28 -39.50
N SER A 176 11.51 -9.52 -38.83
CA SER A 176 10.17 -9.20 -39.31
C SER A 176 9.91 -7.78 -38.88
N SER A 177 10.10 -6.87 -39.84
CA SER A 177 9.65 -5.49 -39.78
C SER A 177 8.24 -5.44 -39.19
N VAL A 178 8.08 -4.82 -38.01
CA VAL A 178 6.78 -4.55 -37.42
C VAL A 178 6.42 -3.11 -37.73
N ASN A 179 5.40 -2.96 -38.57
CA ASN A 179 4.70 -1.71 -38.82
C ASN A 179 3.95 -1.30 -37.52
N PRO A 180 3.98 -0.02 -37.09
CA PRO A 180 3.33 0.37 -35.85
C PRO A 180 1.82 0.57 -36.09
N GLY A 181 1.02 -0.45 -35.77
CA GLY A 181 -0.42 -0.36 -35.91
C GLY A 181 -1.16 -1.67 -35.64
N SER A 182 -1.16 -2.14 -34.40
CA SER A 182 -2.23 -2.99 -33.82
C SER A 182 -1.86 -3.42 -32.40
N SER A 183 -2.51 -2.81 -31.41
CA SER A 183 -2.32 -3.01 -29.97
C SER A 183 -2.88 -4.33 -29.43
N GLU A 184 -3.47 -5.20 -30.26
CA GLU A 184 -4.02 -6.49 -29.84
C GLU A 184 -3.03 -7.68 -29.99
N GLN A 185 -1.93 -7.52 -30.74
CA GLN A 185 -0.93 -8.58 -30.93
C GLN A 185 0.20 -8.58 -29.88
N ALA A 186 0.33 -7.51 -29.09
CA ALA A 186 1.38 -7.37 -28.08
C ALA A 186 1.17 -8.30 -26.85
N THR A 187 -0.08 -8.56 -26.47
CA THR A 187 -0.41 -9.44 -25.33
C THR A 187 -0.20 -10.92 -25.64
N ALA A 188 -0.51 -11.35 -26.88
CA ALA A 188 -0.32 -12.73 -27.32
C ALA A 188 1.18 -13.10 -27.47
N LYS A 189 2.00 -12.16 -27.98
CA LYS A 189 3.44 -12.37 -28.17
C LYS A 189 4.18 -12.38 -26.82
N GLY A 190 3.78 -11.53 -25.88
CA GLY A 190 4.29 -11.56 -24.49
C GLY A 190 3.95 -12.85 -23.74
N LEU A 191 2.76 -13.43 -23.96
CA LEU A 191 2.37 -14.71 -23.36
C LEU A 191 3.09 -15.91 -23.99
N GLN A 192 3.51 -15.82 -25.26
CA GLN A 192 4.33 -16.83 -25.93
C GLN A 192 5.79 -16.80 -25.42
N SER A 193 6.42 -15.62 -25.34
CA SER A 193 7.76 -15.49 -24.76
C SER A 193 7.79 -15.84 -23.26
N ALA A 194 6.70 -15.55 -22.54
CA ALA A 194 6.47 -16.03 -21.17
C ALA A 194 6.41 -17.56 -21.06
N ARG A 195 5.70 -18.23 -21.98
CA ARG A 195 5.58 -19.69 -22.01
C ARG A 195 6.89 -20.37 -22.41
N GLU A 196 7.63 -19.78 -23.34
CA GLU A 196 8.97 -20.24 -23.74
C GLU A 196 9.97 -20.10 -22.58
N ASN A 197 9.97 -18.96 -21.88
CA ASN A 197 10.79 -18.72 -20.69
C ASN A 197 10.55 -19.72 -19.55
N LEU A 198 9.31 -20.21 -19.40
CA LEU A 198 8.94 -21.19 -18.37
C LEU A 198 9.09 -22.65 -18.82
N GLY A 199 9.51 -22.91 -20.07
CA GLY A 199 9.68 -24.27 -20.58
C GLY A 199 8.38 -25.07 -20.74
N LEU A 200 7.20 -24.42 -20.78
CA LEU A 200 5.93 -25.12 -20.98
C LEU A 200 5.74 -25.48 -22.47
N LYS A 201 5.98 -26.75 -22.83
CA LYS A 201 5.66 -27.27 -24.16
C LYS A 201 4.15 -27.26 -24.43
N ALA A 202 3.73 -26.65 -25.54
CA ALA A 202 2.36 -26.76 -26.03
C ALA A 202 2.08 -28.18 -26.54
N THR A 203 1.04 -28.82 -26.02
CA THR A 203 0.50 -30.04 -26.64
C THR A 203 -0.28 -29.63 -27.89
N THR A 204 0.35 -29.67 -29.04
CA THR A 204 -0.33 -29.48 -30.33
C THR A 204 -1.01 -30.79 -30.75
N GLY A 205 -2.31 -30.90 -30.49
CA GLY A 205 -3.20 -31.84 -31.15
C GLY A 205 -4.02 -31.12 -32.23
N ALA A 206 -3.65 -31.30 -33.50
CA ALA A 206 -4.54 -31.10 -34.64
C ALA A 206 -5.68 -32.15 -34.58
N GLY A 207 -6.91 -31.93 -35.01
CA GLY A 207 -7.65 -30.79 -35.56
C GLY A 207 -8.97 -31.38 -36.09
N GLU A 208 -10.11 -30.72 -35.92
CA GLU A 208 -11.27 -30.97 -36.81
C GLU A 208 -12.22 -29.79 -36.83
N THR A 209 -12.47 -29.30 -38.05
CA THR A 209 -13.34 -28.16 -38.38
C THR A 209 -14.81 -28.56 -38.37
N VAL A 210 -15.65 -27.85 -37.61
CA VAL A 210 -17.08 -27.71 -37.94
C VAL A 210 -17.51 -26.26 -37.74
N LYS A 211 -17.87 -25.59 -38.84
CA LYS A 211 -18.54 -24.29 -38.85
C LYS A 211 -19.95 -24.45 -38.25
N LYS A 212 -20.30 -23.67 -37.23
CA LYS A 212 -21.71 -23.28 -37.03
C LYS A 212 -21.84 -21.90 -36.38
N LYS A 213 -22.39 -21.00 -37.18
CA LYS A 213 -22.93 -19.68 -36.87
C LYS A 213 -23.95 -19.79 -35.73
N LEU A 214 -23.76 -19.06 -34.64
CA LEU A 214 -24.81 -18.87 -33.63
C LEU A 214 -25.02 -17.38 -33.37
N ILE A 215 -26.22 -16.96 -33.78
CA ILE A 215 -26.88 -15.71 -33.50
C ILE A 215 -27.48 -15.81 -32.09
N CYS A 216 -27.39 -14.72 -31.32
CA CYS A 216 -28.01 -14.58 -30.01
C CYS A 216 -29.54 -14.79 -30.05
N PRO A 217 -30.15 -15.46 -29.05
CA PRO A 217 -31.58 -15.32 -28.79
C PRO A 217 -31.85 -14.43 -27.56
N PRO A 218 -32.96 -13.67 -27.56
CA PRO A 218 -33.42 -12.88 -26.43
C PRO A 218 -34.23 -13.71 -25.42
N SER A 219 -34.26 -13.22 -24.17
CA SER A 219 -34.99 -13.80 -23.05
C SER A 219 -36.49 -13.46 -23.10
N ALA A 220 -37.35 -14.46 -22.97
CA ALA A 220 -38.81 -14.31 -22.90
C ALA A 220 -39.36 -14.94 -21.60
N LYS A 221 -40.32 -14.25 -20.98
CA LYS A 221 -41.02 -14.62 -19.75
C LYS A 221 -42.18 -15.61 -20.00
N ASN A 222 -42.45 -16.38 -18.94
CA ASN A 222 -43.74 -16.85 -18.39
C ASN A 222 -44.52 -18.01 -19.04
N GLY A 223 -45.04 -18.90 -18.17
CA GLY A 223 -46.29 -19.61 -18.40
C GLY A 223 -46.50 -20.99 -17.74
N ASN A 224 -46.92 -21.01 -16.47
CA ASN A 224 -47.91 -21.88 -15.78
C ASN A 224 -48.23 -23.34 -16.18
N GLN A 225 -48.50 -24.15 -15.12
CA GLN A 225 -49.62 -25.10 -14.88
C GLN A 225 -49.31 -25.90 -13.58
N ASN A 226 -50.18 -26.31 -12.64
CA ASN A 226 -51.58 -26.10 -12.26
C ASN A 226 -51.78 -26.71 -10.82
N THR A 227 -52.86 -26.30 -10.16
CA THR A 227 -53.40 -26.54 -8.78
C THR A 227 -53.96 -27.99 -8.52
N PRO A 228 -54.61 -28.43 -7.38
CA PRO A 228 -55.37 -27.65 -6.36
C PRO A 228 -55.60 -28.19 -4.89
N VAL A 229 -56.28 -27.32 -4.07
CA VAL A 229 -57.14 -27.43 -2.83
C VAL A 229 -56.64 -27.96 -1.46
N GLU A 230 -56.74 -27.14 -0.39
CA GLU A 230 -57.81 -27.13 0.66
C GLU A 230 -57.34 -26.76 2.10
N GLY A 231 -58.05 -25.82 2.76
CA GLY A 231 -58.09 -25.68 4.24
C GLY A 231 -57.71 -24.33 4.90
N LEU A 232 -58.69 -23.47 5.20
CA LEU A 232 -58.69 -22.30 6.13
C LEU A 232 -58.87 -22.75 7.63
N PRO A 233 -58.88 -21.89 8.71
CA PRO A 233 -59.07 -20.42 8.81
C PRO A 233 -58.16 -19.63 9.82
N VAL A 234 -57.87 -18.33 9.60
CA VAL A 234 -58.44 -17.05 10.17
C VAL A 234 -57.98 -16.62 11.59
N ALA A 235 -57.29 -15.45 11.67
CA ALA A 235 -57.52 -14.29 12.58
C ALA A 235 -56.36 -13.25 12.39
N GLY A 236 -56.54 -11.93 12.26
CA GLY A 236 -57.69 -11.05 12.19
C GLY A 236 -57.28 -9.57 11.90
N ARG A 237 -58.20 -8.85 11.23
CA ARG A 237 -58.53 -7.39 11.23
C ARG A 237 -57.42 -6.38 10.87
N GLN A 238 -57.39 -5.78 9.67
CA GLN A 238 -58.29 -4.83 8.97
C GLN A 238 -58.15 -3.35 9.35
N SER A 239 -57.89 -2.59 8.29
CA SER A 239 -57.82 -1.15 8.06
C SER A 239 -59.12 -0.39 8.33
N ILE A 240 -59.01 0.93 8.50
CA ILE A 240 -60.09 1.89 8.19
C ILE A 240 -59.48 3.10 7.46
N GLU A 241 -59.98 3.38 6.27
CA GLU A 241 -59.93 4.67 5.58
C GLU A 241 -60.99 5.62 6.15
N ALA A 242 -60.75 6.94 6.15
CA ALA A 242 -61.73 7.95 5.70
C ALA A 242 -61.26 9.41 5.87
N THR A 243 -61.27 10.11 4.74
CA THR A 243 -61.91 11.44 4.52
C THR A 243 -61.22 12.74 4.93
N ALA A 244 -61.10 13.61 3.91
CA ALA A 244 -60.74 15.01 3.95
C ALA A 244 -61.95 15.94 4.21
N GLN A 245 -61.74 17.07 4.90
CA GLN A 245 -62.10 18.44 4.45
C GLN A 245 -61.73 19.55 5.48
N SER A 246 -60.81 20.43 5.04
CA SER A 246 -60.76 21.91 5.13
C SER A 246 -61.37 22.70 6.31
N ARG A 247 -60.56 23.54 6.99
CA ARG A 247 -60.70 25.03 6.99
C ARG A 247 -59.54 25.78 7.71
N ALA A 248 -59.12 26.89 7.08
CA ALA A 248 -58.45 28.11 7.59
C ALA A 248 -57.11 27.97 8.36
N ALA A 249 -55.94 28.32 7.80
CA ALA A 249 -55.45 29.68 7.52
C ALA A 249 -55.29 30.56 8.77
N ASP A 250 -54.16 30.42 9.48
CA ASP A 250 -53.35 31.58 9.86
C ASP A 250 -51.88 31.18 10.18
N GLN A 251 -51.02 32.15 9.97
CA GLN A 251 -49.55 32.22 10.00
C GLN A 251 -48.78 31.30 10.99
N ILE A 252 -47.69 30.68 10.51
CA ILE A 252 -46.28 30.89 10.96
C ILE A 252 -45.35 30.17 9.95
N ARG A 253 -44.48 30.96 9.33
CA ARG A 253 -43.42 30.58 8.38
C ARG A 253 -42.28 29.88 9.14
N PRO A 254 -41.63 28.81 8.62
CA PRO A 254 -40.49 28.20 9.31
C PRO A 254 -39.28 29.13 9.28
N GLN A 255 -38.99 29.74 10.43
CA GLN A 255 -37.84 30.60 10.68
C GLN A 255 -36.63 29.78 11.16
N ALA A 256 -36.37 28.63 10.53
CA ALA A 256 -35.29 27.70 10.93
C ALA A 256 -34.20 27.52 9.86
N LEU A 257 -34.19 28.35 8.81
CA LEU A 257 -33.11 28.44 7.83
C LEU A 257 -32.35 29.79 7.90
N ALA A 258 -32.76 30.71 8.78
CA ALA A 258 -32.19 32.05 8.89
C ALA A 258 -31.26 32.24 10.11
N SER A 259 -30.93 31.18 10.85
CA SER A 259 -29.98 31.24 11.98
C SER A 259 -28.60 30.67 11.67
N ALA A 260 -28.36 30.22 10.43
CA ALA A 260 -27.05 29.74 9.98
C ALA A 260 -26.28 30.77 9.12
N GLU A 261 -26.95 31.81 8.61
CA GLU A 261 -26.34 32.78 7.68
C GLU A 261 -25.91 34.11 8.35
N ASP A 262 -26.30 34.34 9.62
CA ASP A 262 -25.98 35.58 10.36
C ASP A 262 -24.96 35.40 11.50
N GLN A 263 -24.16 34.32 11.47
CA GLN A 263 -22.99 34.12 12.34
C GLN A 263 -21.66 34.02 11.57
N ILE A 264 -21.62 34.46 10.31
CA ILE A 264 -20.38 34.52 9.51
C ILE A 264 -19.70 35.91 9.63
N SER A 265 -20.19 36.77 10.53
CA SER A 265 -19.56 38.06 10.80
C SER A 265 -18.51 37.97 11.91
N ALA A 266 -17.25 38.09 11.49
CA ALA A 266 -16.15 38.81 12.14
C ALA A 266 -15.01 38.08 12.87
N GLU A 267 -14.98 36.74 13.07
CA GLU A 267 -13.86 36.13 13.85
C GLU A 267 -13.22 34.82 13.37
N SER A 268 -13.53 34.24 12.19
CA SER A 268 -12.72 33.10 11.70
C SER A 268 -12.80 32.82 10.21
N THR A 269 -12.14 33.66 9.39
CA THR A 269 -11.72 33.23 8.04
C THR A 269 -10.51 32.29 8.18
N GLN A 270 -10.77 31.10 8.72
CA GLN A 270 -9.75 30.10 9.01
C GLN A 270 -9.40 29.40 7.69
N TRP A 271 -8.13 29.44 7.28
CA TRP A 271 -7.61 28.83 6.04
C TRP A 271 -8.06 27.38 5.82
N ASP A 272 -8.29 26.65 6.91
CA ASP A 272 -8.83 25.28 6.92
C ASP A 272 -10.22 25.17 6.26
N GLN A 273 -11.10 26.18 6.44
CA GLN A 273 -12.43 26.19 5.82
C GLN A 273 -12.38 26.57 4.33
N LEU A 274 -11.35 27.29 3.90
CA LEU A 274 -11.17 27.68 2.50
C LEU A 274 -10.59 26.54 1.64
N LEU A 275 -9.78 25.67 2.24
CA LEU A 275 -9.06 24.61 1.53
C LEU A 275 -9.97 23.66 0.71
N PRO A 276 -11.12 23.17 1.23
CA PRO A 276 -12.01 22.27 0.50
C PRO A 276 -12.69 22.93 -0.70
N HIS A 277 -12.81 24.26 -0.70
CA HIS A 277 -13.42 25.01 -1.81
C HIS A 277 -12.43 25.34 -2.92
N LEU A 278 -11.12 25.28 -2.62
CA LEU A 278 -10.08 25.38 -3.61
C LEU A 278 -9.95 24.03 -4.31
N ALA A 279 -10.15 23.98 -5.64
CA ALA A 279 -10.02 22.76 -6.45
C ALA A 279 -8.56 22.29 -6.62
N LEU A 280 -7.78 22.30 -5.53
CA LEU A 280 -6.39 21.91 -5.47
C LEU A 280 -6.28 20.39 -5.35
N SER A 281 -5.37 19.79 -6.10
CA SER A 281 -5.09 18.34 -6.04
C SER A 281 -3.60 18.04 -5.94
N GLY A 282 -3.28 16.87 -5.38
CA GLY A 282 -1.91 16.35 -5.29
C GLY A 282 -0.94 17.22 -4.49
N ALA A 283 0.19 17.55 -5.10
CA ALA A 283 1.30 18.23 -4.42
C ALA A 283 0.98 19.68 -3.98
N ALA A 284 0.08 20.38 -4.69
CA ALA A 284 -0.33 21.73 -4.31
C ALA A 284 -1.26 21.70 -3.08
N LEU A 285 -2.17 20.73 -3.00
CA LEU A 285 -3.01 20.51 -1.82
C LEU A 285 -2.17 20.14 -0.58
N ASN A 286 -1.17 19.27 -0.76
CA ASN A 286 -0.26 18.89 0.33
C ASN A 286 0.54 20.09 0.86
N LEU A 287 1.00 20.98 -0.02
CA LEU A 287 1.64 22.23 0.40
C LEU A 287 0.64 23.10 1.17
N ALA A 288 -0.57 23.30 0.63
CA ALA A 288 -1.59 24.14 1.25
C ALA A 288 -2.04 23.65 2.65
N ARG A 289 -2.10 22.33 2.87
CA ARG A 289 -2.42 21.71 4.18
C ARG A 289 -1.36 21.91 5.26
N ASN A 290 -0.11 22.05 4.86
CA ASN A 290 1.03 22.25 5.77
C ASN A 290 1.37 23.73 5.98
N CYS A 291 0.58 24.63 5.39
CA CYS A 291 0.71 26.06 5.58
C CYS A 291 -0.32 26.58 6.57
N SER A 292 0.11 27.45 7.49
CA SER A 292 -0.76 28.21 8.39
C SER A 292 -0.81 29.68 7.96
N LYS A 293 -2.00 30.29 7.97
CA LYS A 293 -2.15 31.73 7.72
C LYS A 293 -1.40 32.53 8.78
N ASN A 294 -0.56 33.47 8.36
CA ASN A 294 0.10 34.42 9.23
C ASN A 294 -0.72 35.72 9.25
N GLU A 295 -1.14 36.17 10.43
CA GLU A 295 -1.83 37.46 10.61
C GLU A 295 -0.90 38.47 11.30
N PRO A 296 -1.00 39.78 11.00
CA PRO A 296 -1.98 40.43 10.13
C PRO A 296 -1.39 40.83 8.77
N ALA A 297 -2.11 40.53 7.69
CA ALA A 297 -1.84 41.17 6.42
C ALA A 297 -2.34 42.61 6.47
N GLU A 298 -1.47 43.58 6.19
CA GLU A 298 -1.79 45.02 6.16
C GLU A 298 -2.79 45.41 5.04
N SER A 299 -3.25 44.45 4.23
CA SER A 299 -4.19 44.65 3.13
C SER A 299 -5.08 43.42 2.93
N GLU A 300 -6.36 43.64 2.60
CA GLU A 300 -7.35 42.58 2.36
C GLU A 300 -6.97 41.61 1.22
N ASP A 301 -6.08 42.03 0.31
CA ASP A 301 -5.69 41.28 -0.89
C ASP A 301 -4.33 40.56 -0.76
N THR A 302 -3.70 40.57 0.41
CA THR A 302 -2.41 39.88 0.63
C THR A 302 -2.55 38.72 1.61
N TYR A 303 -2.16 37.54 1.17
CA TYR A 303 -2.20 36.32 1.96
C TYR A 303 -0.77 35.84 2.25
N HIS A 304 -0.37 36.00 3.51
CA HIS A 304 0.91 35.51 4.02
C HIS A 304 0.71 34.17 4.71
N PHE A 305 1.50 33.18 4.31
CA PHE A 305 1.48 31.85 4.91
C PHE A 305 2.86 31.50 5.47
N ILE A 306 2.86 30.76 6.58
CA ILE A 306 4.07 30.18 7.15
C ILE A 306 4.04 28.67 6.94
N ILE A 307 5.17 28.14 6.49
CA ILE A 307 5.45 26.71 6.48
C ILE A 307 6.55 26.39 7.49
N ASP A 308 6.37 25.30 8.24
CA ASP A 308 7.38 24.80 9.16
C ASP A 308 8.66 24.42 8.42
N LYS A 309 9.82 24.65 9.05
CA LYS A 309 11.15 24.25 8.56
C LYS A 309 11.20 22.77 8.15
N GLN A 310 10.47 21.89 8.84
CA GLN A 310 10.40 20.45 8.55
C GLN A 310 9.75 20.12 7.20
N HIS A 311 8.95 21.05 6.66
CA HIS A 311 8.22 20.87 5.40
C HIS A 311 8.71 21.79 4.29
N THR A 312 9.88 22.42 4.44
CA THR A 312 10.50 23.29 3.44
C THR A 312 10.68 22.61 2.07
N ILE A 313 10.87 21.28 2.03
CA ILE A 313 10.97 20.49 0.78
C ILE A 313 9.68 20.57 -0.06
N LEU A 314 8.54 20.83 0.58
CA LEU A 314 7.26 20.99 -0.11
C LEU A 314 7.16 22.34 -0.84
N LEU A 315 7.95 23.34 -0.43
CA LEU A 315 7.97 24.67 -1.00
C LEU A 315 8.67 24.66 -2.37
N GLN A 316 7.89 24.63 -3.44
CA GLN A 316 8.38 24.78 -4.81
C GLN A 316 7.65 25.93 -5.51
N PRO A 317 8.35 26.76 -6.31
CA PRO A 317 7.73 27.90 -6.99
C PRO A 317 6.55 27.52 -7.88
N ALA A 318 6.61 26.35 -8.52
CA ALA A 318 5.52 25.83 -9.35
C ALA A 318 4.24 25.54 -8.54
N ARG A 319 4.39 25.07 -7.30
CA ARG A 319 3.26 24.74 -6.40
C ARG A 319 2.66 26.01 -5.80
N GLU A 320 3.51 26.98 -5.45
CA GLU A 320 3.08 28.31 -5.01
C GLU A 320 2.24 29.00 -6.10
N ALA A 321 2.67 28.94 -7.35
CA ALA A 321 1.92 29.49 -8.49
C ALA A 321 0.55 28.81 -8.66
N MET A 322 0.47 27.48 -8.49
CA MET A 322 -0.81 26.74 -8.56
C MET A 322 -1.78 27.15 -7.44
N ILE A 323 -1.31 27.30 -6.21
CA ILE A 323 -2.15 27.73 -5.08
C ILE A 323 -2.60 29.18 -5.30
N LYS A 324 -1.70 30.07 -5.74
CA LYS A 324 -2.03 31.44 -6.09
C LYS A 324 -3.10 31.51 -7.18
N GLN A 325 -2.97 30.70 -8.23
CA GLN A 325 -3.95 30.66 -9.32
C GLN A 325 -5.32 30.19 -8.80
N ALA A 326 -5.37 29.11 -8.03
CA ALA A 326 -6.63 28.63 -7.45
C ALA A 326 -7.29 29.67 -6.53
N LEU A 327 -6.51 30.46 -5.82
CA LEU A 327 -7.00 31.54 -4.96
C LEU A 327 -7.56 32.72 -5.78
N VAL A 328 -6.89 33.07 -6.88
CA VAL A 328 -7.38 34.09 -7.84
C VAL A 328 -8.68 33.62 -8.51
N ASP A 329 -8.75 32.36 -8.91
CA ASP A 329 -9.95 31.78 -9.53
C ASP A 329 -11.13 31.74 -8.56
N TYR A 330 -10.87 31.47 -7.27
CA TYR A 330 -11.91 31.44 -6.23
C TYR A 330 -12.38 32.84 -5.81
N ILE A 331 -11.46 33.80 -5.65
CA ILE A 331 -11.77 35.16 -5.17
C ILE A 331 -12.20 36.08 -6.32
N GLY A 332 -11.83 35.78 -7.56
CA GLY A 332 -12.12 36.58 -8.74
C GLY A 332 -11.36 37.91 -8.81
N ARG A 333 -10.32 38.09 -7.98
CA ARG A 333 -9.46 39.29 -7.91
C ARG A 333 -7.97 38.88 -7.89
N PRO A 334 -7.06 39.76 -8.32
CA PRO A 334 -5.62 39.47 -8.25
C PRO A 334 -5.13 39.48 -6.80
N VAL A 335 -4.67 38.33 -6.32
CA VAL A 335 -4.21 38.14 -4.94
C VAL A 335 -2.68 38.11 -4.88
N ARG A 336 -2.10 38.75 -3.86
CA ARG A 336 -0.68 38.55 -3.50
C ARG A 336 -0.58 37.39 -2.53
N PHE A 337 0.14 36.35 -2.94
CA PHE A 337 0.36 35.15 -2.15
C PHE A 337 1.86 35.00 -1.90
N LYS A 338 2.26 34.83 -0.64
CA LYS A 338 3.67 34.62 -0.26
C LYS A 338 3.75 33.60 0.86
N ILE A 339 4.60 32.58 0.68
CA ILE A 339 4.91 31.61 1.72
C ILE A 339 6.31 31.90 2.29
N GLU A 340 6.41 32.00 3.61
CA GLU A 340 7.68 32.15 4.33
C GLU A 340 7.95 30.92 5.20
N VAL A 341 9.23 30.58 5.35
CA VAL A 341 9.63 29.47 6.22
C VAL A 341 9.83 30.01 7.62
N GLY A 342 9.07 29.50 8.59
CA GLY A 342 9.07 30.01 9.95
C GLY A 342 8.40 29.05 10.94
N GLU A 343 8.38 29.44 12.21
CA GLU A 343 7.60 28.70 13.23
C GLU A 343 6.14 29.16 13.15
N SER A 344 5.23 28.23 12.84
CA SER A 344 3.80 28.51 12.78
C SER A 344 3.25 28.83 14.18
N ALA A 345 2.76 30.05 14.39
CA ALA A 345 2.12 30.46 15.65
C ALA A 345 0.72 29.82 15.88
N THR A 346 0.13 29.25 14.83
CA THR A 346 -1.20 28.64 14.81
C THR A 346 -1.10 27.19 14.35
N ASN A 347 -1.92 26.30 14.94
CA ASN A 347 -1.99 24.89 14.52
C ASN A 347 -2.23 24.79 13.01
N THR A 348 -1.42 24.01 12.32
CA THR A 348 -1.62 23.77 10.89
C THR A 348 -2.91 22.97 10.66
N PRO A 349 -3.56 23.10 9.49
CA PRO A 349 -4.72 22.28 9.11
C PRO A 349 -4.49 20.78 9.32
N GLN A 350 -3.28 20.28 9.03
CA GLN A 350 -2.90 18.89 9.29
C GLN A 350 -2.95 18.54 10.79
N GLN A 351 -2.40 19.38 11.66
CA GLN A 351 -2.43 19.16 13.12
C GLN A 351 -3.85 19.21 13.70
N LEU A 352 -4.73 20.06 13.14
CA LEU A 352 -6.14 20.14 13.50
C LEU A 352 -6.89 18.86 13.12
N GLN A 353 -6.69 18.35 11.90
CA GLN A 353 -7.29 17.08 11.45
C GLN A 353 -6.81 15.90 12.30
N ASP A 354 -5.51 15.81 12.59
CA ASP A 354 -4.96 14.74 13.44
C ASP A 354 -5.52 14.79 14.87
N LYS A 355 -5.83 15.99 15.38
CA LYS A 355 -6.48 16.17 16.68
C LYS A 355 -7.94 15.75 16.66
N GLN A 356 -8.68 16.13 15.63
CA GLN A 356 -10.08 15.71 15.45
C GLN A 356 -10.21 14.20 15.26
N GLN A 357 -9.34 13.58 14.45
CA GLN A 357 -9.32 12.13 14.26
C GLN A 357 -9.01 11.39 15.56
N ARG A 358 -8.03 11.85 16.36
CA ARG A 358 -7.76 11.29 17.68
C ARG A 358 -8.95 11.40 18.63
N GLN A 359 -9.68 12.52 18.60
CA GLN A 359 -10.90 12.67 19.40
C GLN A 359 -12.02 11.72 18.94
N GLN A 360 -12.23 11.56 17.64
CA GLN A 360 -13.21 10.63 17.09
C GLN A 360 -12.85 9.17 17.39
N GLN A 361 -11.57 8.81 17.35
CA GLN A 361 -11.11 7.47 17.70
C GLN A 361 -11.33 7.18 19.19
N ALA A 362 -10.93 8.10 20.08
CA ALA A 362 -11.12 7.94 21.51
C ALA A 362 -12.60 7.81 21.91
N SER A 363 -13.49 8.59 21.27
CA SER A 363 -14.93 8.49 21.53
C SER A 363 -15.52 7.18 20.98
N ALA A 364 -15.06 6.71 19.82
CA ALA A 364 -15.45 5.41 19.29
C ALA A 364 -15.03 4.26 20.23
N GLU A 365 -13.80 4.29 20.73
CA GLU A 365 -13.29 3.31 21.69
C GLU A 365 -14.11 3.31 22.99
N GLN A 366 -14.41 4.49 23.54
CA GLN A 366 -15.26 4.62 24.72
C GLN A 366 -16.67 4.09 24.49
N SER A 367 -17.29 4.39 23.34
CA SER A 367 -18.65 3.91 23.03
C SER A 367 -18.74 2.39 22.92
N ILE A 368 -17.64 1.73 22.50
CA ILE A 368 -17.55 0.28 22.39
C ILE A 368 -17.29 -0.35 23.76
N ILE A 369 -16.42 0.25 24.58
CA ILE A 369 -16.18 -0.19 25.97
C ILE A 369 -17.45 -0.06 26.81
N GLU A 370 -18.23 1.00 26.62
CA GLU A 370 -19.47 1.24 27.37
C GLU A 370 -20.65 0.41 26.86
N ASN A 371 -20.51 -0.26 25.71
CA ASN A 371 -21.60 -1.03 25.14
C ASN A 371 -21.97 -2.24 26.02
N PRO A 372 -23.24 -2.34 26.48
CA PRO A 372 -23.66 -3.40 27.39
C PRO A 372 -23.55 -4.81 26.78
N GLY A 373 -23.67 -4.95 25.45
CA GLY A 373 -23.50 -6.24 24.78
C GLY A 373 -22.04 -6.70 24.75
N ILE A 374 -21.09 -5.77 24.63
CA ILE A 374 -19.65 -6.07 24.63
C ILE A 374 -19.17 -6.35 26.06
N LYS A 375 -19.67 -5.62 27.06
CA LYS A 375 -19.44 -5.97 28.48
C LYS A 375 -19.95 -7.39 28.80
N ALA A 376 -21.15 -7.75 28.34
CA ALA A 376 -21.66 -9.11 28.51
C ALA A 376 -20.79 -10.17 27.82
N LEU A 377 -20.22 -9.87 26.65
CA LEU A 377 -19.30 -10.78 25.95
C LEU A 377 -17.94 -10.91 26.67
N ILE A 378 -17.41 -9.82 27.21
CA ILE A 378 -16.18 -9.84 28.03
C ILE A 378 -16.43 -10.68 29.29
N ASP A 379 -17.53 -10.44 29.99
CA ASP A 379 -17.87 -11.16 31.22
C ASP A 379 -18.18 -12.64 30.97
N GLN A 380 -18.76 -12.99 29.81
CA GLN A 380 -19.19 -14.36 29.51
C GLN A 380 -18.11 -15.22 28.82
N PHE A 381 -17.19 -14.60 28.08
CA PHE A 381 -16.19 -15.32 27.28
C PHE A 381 -14.73 -14.96 27.60
N ASP A 382 -14.49 -14.16 28.64
CA ASP A 382 -13.15 -13.69 29.03
C ASP A 382 -12.42 -12.98 27.86
N ALA A 383 -13.21 -12.31 27.01
CA ALA A 383 -12.75 -11.69 25.78
C ALA A 383 -11.95 -10.41 26.07
N ARG A 384 -10.87 -10.17 25.33
CA ARG A 384 -10.05 -8.95 25.44
C ARG A 384 -10.27 -8.04 24.24
N ILE A 385 -10.45 -6.76 24.49
CA ILE A 385 -10.45 -5.74 23.44
C ILE A 385 -8.99 -5.41 23.11
N GLU A 386 -8.59 -5.66 21.85
CA GLU A 386 -7.31 -5.18 21.33
C GLU A 386 -7.38 -3.67 21.08
N ALA A 387 -6.56 -2.90 21.80
CA ALA A 387 -6.50 -1.45 21.66
C ALA A 387 -6.05 -1.07 20.23
N GLY A 388 -6.78 -0.15 19.58
CA GLY A 388 -6.49 0.32 18.23
C GLY A 388 -7.16 -0.44 17.08
N SER A 389 -7.87 -1.56 17.34
CA SER A 389 -8.62 -2.31 16.31
C SER A 389 -9.98 -1.68 15.93
N ILE A 390 -10.37 -0.62 16.66
CA ILE A 390 -11.67 0.04 16.51
C ILE A 390 -11.58 1.15 15.47
N LYS A 391 -12.21 0.94 14.30
CA LYS A 391 -12.31 1.95 13.25
C LYS A 391 -13.65 2.70 13.34
N PRO A 392 -13.66 4.05 13.34
CA PRO A 392 -14.90 4.82 13.31
C PRO A 392 -15.66 4.53 12.01
N ARG A 393 -16.96 4.27 12.12
CA ARG A 393 -17.83 4.02 10.97
C ARG A 393 -18.02 5.33 10.21
N LEU A 394 -17.34 5.46 9.07
CA LEU A 394 -17.54 6.57 8.15
C LEU A 394 -18.98 6.50 7.61
N LEU A 395 -19.83 7.44 8.02
CA LEU A 395 -21.12 7.68 7.39
C LEU A 395 -20.84 8.37 6.05
N HIS A 396 -21.14 7.69 4.95
CA HIS A 396 -21.09 8.24 3.59
C HIS A 396 -22.36 9.04 3.27
#